data_AF-Q6Y5K5-F1
#
_entry.id   AF-Q6Y5K5-F1
#
_cell.length_a   1.000
_cell.length_b   1.000
_cell.length_c   1.000
_cell.angle_alpha   90.00
_cell.angle_beta   90.00
_cell.angle_gamma   90.00
#
_symmetry.space_group_name_H-M   'P 1'
#
loop_
_entity.id
_entity.type
_entity.pdbx_description
1 polymer ?
#
loop_
_entity_poly.entity_id
_entity_poly.type
_entity_poly.pdbx_seq_one_letter_code
_entity_poly.pdbx_strand_id
1 'polypeptide(L)'
;HSMVGRTDYQNVSGTRCATDFVELPSILMEHFLNSPTVLALFDPNSTGTPTPQTGNHHVDPCHSIDTYQQFLLAALDQLYHSSLPLSSDFCSTAIHAGLINSSGLIPYVKGTSFQTQFGHLF
;
A
#
# COMPACT_ATOMS: atom_id res chain seq x y z
N HIS A 1 16.03 0.06 -8.81
CA HIS A 1 16.04 1.48 -8.38
C HIS A 1 17.46 1.93 -7.99
N SER A 2 18.06 1.36 -6.94
CA SER A 2 19.28 1.91 -6.33
C SER A 2 20.56 1.84 -7.17
N MET A 3 20.78 0.75 -7.91
CA MET A 3 22.03 0.50 -8.64
C MET A 3 22.11 1.19 -10.00
N VAL A 4 20.96 1.45 -10.63
CA VAL A 4 20.87 1.96 -12.00
C VAL A 4 20.63 3.47 -12.03
N GLY A 5 20.15 4.05 -10.93
CA GLY A 5 20.02 5.50 -10.78
C GLY A 5 21.38 6.18 -10.84
N ARG A 6 21.58 7.07 -11.81
CA ARG A 6 22.80 7.87 -11.97
C ARG A 6 22.49 9.32 -11.67
N THR A 7 23.04 9.83 -10.57
CA THR A 7 22.90 11.22 -10.16
C THR A 7 24.25 11.76 -9.75
N ASP A 8 24.49 13.05 -10.01
CA ASP A 8 25.76 13.70 -9.66
C ASP A 8 25.90 13.96 -8.15
N TYR A 9 24.78 13.94 -7.42
CA TYR A 9 24.74 14.22 -5.98
C TYR A 9 24.19 13.04 -5.18
N GLN A 10 24.77 12.81 -4.00
CA GLN A 10 24.43 11.70 -3.11
C GLN A 10 23.07 11.87 -2.42
N ASN A 11 22.61 13.10 -2.20
CA ASN A 11 21.32 13.39 -1.57
C ASN A 11 20.12 12.99 -2.43
N VAL A 12 20.32 12.80 -3.74
CA VAL A 12 19.30 12.36 -4.69
C VAL A 12 19.63 10.99 -5.32
N SER A 13 20.66 10.30 -4.81
CA SER A 13 21.06 8.99 -5.32
C SER A 13 20.21 7.87 -4.75
N GLY A 14 20.10 6.77 -5.50
CA GLY A 14 19.43 5.56 -5.07
C GLY A 14 17.89 5.69 -5.13
N THR A 15 17.23 5.38 -4.02
CA THR A 15 15.77 5.51 -3.85
C THR A 15 15.35 6.86 -3.28
N ARG A 16 16.28 7.82 -3.14
CA ARG A 16 16.00 9.16 -2.61
C ARG A 16 15.27 10.01 -3.66
N CYS A 17 14.00 9.72 -3.83
CA CYS A 17 13.04 10.46 -4.65
C CYS A 17 11.83 10.85 -3.81
N ALA A 18 10.81 11.46 -4.42
CA ALA A 18 9.59 11.78 -3.72
C ALA A 18 8.94 10.50 -3.14
N THR A 19 8.49 10.56 -1.88
CA THR A 19 8.00 9.39 -1.13
C THR A 19 6.78 8.74 -1.80
N ASP A 20 5.98 9.51 -2.53
CA ASP A 20 4.85 9.02 -3.32
C ASP A 20 5.26 8.26 -4.61
N PHE A 21 6.53 8.39 -5.02
CA PHE A 21 7.06 7.78 -6.24
C PHE A 21 8.05 6.64 -5.97
N VAL A 22 8.62 6.56 -4.77
CA VAL A 22 9.72 5.64 -4.45
C VAL A 22 9.38 4.16 -4.66
N GLU A 23 8.13 3.79 -4.41
CA GLU A 23 7.64 2.41 -4.52
C GLU A 23 7.25 2.01 -5.95
N LEU A 24 7.11 2.97 -6.87
CA LEU A 24 6.66 2.67 -8.24
C LEU A 24 7.51 1.58 -8.92
N PRO A 25 8.86 1.60 -8.83
CA PRO A 25 9.66 0.53 -9.42
C PRO A 25 9.41 -0.84 -8.79
N SER A 26 9.16 -0.92 -7.48
CA SER A 26 8.86 -2.19 -6.80
C SER A 26 7.51 -2.74 -7.26
N ILE A 27 6.46 -1.91 -7.22
CA ILE A 27 5.09 -2.27 -7.66
C ILE A 27 5.08 -2.69 -9.14
N LEU A 28 5.85 -2.01 -10.00
CA LEU A 28 6.00 -2.40 -11.40
C LEU A 28 6.64 -3.79 -11.54
N MET A 29 7.67 -4.10 -10.74
CA MET A 29 8.30 -5.42 -10.74
C MET A 29 7.35 -6.51 -10.25
N GLU A 30 6.51 -6.23 -9.25
CA GLU A 30 5.43 -7.13 -8.82
C GLU A 30 4.40 -7.34 -9.93
N HIS A 31 4.04 -6.28 -10.67
CA HIS A 31 3.08 -6.38 -11.77
C HIS A 31 3.54 -7.35 -12.88
N PHE A 32 4.84 -7.42 -13.17
CA PHE A 32 5.37 -8.38 -14.16
C PHE A 32 5.09 -9.84 -13.78
N LEU A 33 4.92 -10.16 -12.49
CA LEU A 33 4.56 -11.51 -12.03
C LEU A 33 3.13 -11.91 -12.40
N ASN A 34 2.30 -10.98 -12.87
CA ASN A 34 0.99 -11.31 -13.44
C ASN A 34 1.09 -11.83 -14.88
N SER A 35 2.25 -11.76 -15.52
CA SER A 35 2.45 -12.22 -16.90
C SER A 35 2.82 -13.70 -16.95
N PRO A 36 2.02 -14.54 -17.61
CA PRO A 36 2.34 -15.94 -17.88
C PRO A 36 3.76 -16.13 -18.48
N THR A 37 4.12 -15.26 -19.43
CA THR A 37 5.44 -15.27 -20.10
C THR A 37 6.59 -15.00 -19.12
N VAL A 38 6.41 -14.07 -18.19
CA VAL A 38 7.43 -13.78 -17.17
C VAL A 38 7.53 -14.93 -16.17
N LEU A 39 6.39 -15.46 -15.71
CA LEU A 39 6.35 -16.62 -14.80
C LEU A 39 7.04 -17.86 -15.39
N ALA A 40 6.93 -18.07 -16.71
CA ALA A 40 7.59 -19.18 -17.39
C ALA A 40 9.13 -19.11 -17.32
N LEU A 41 9.71 -17.92 -17.13
CA LEU A 41 11.16 -17.76 -16.95
C LEU A 41 11.65 -18.33 -15.61
N PHE A 42 10.75 -18.54 -14.65
CA PHE A 42 11.05 -19.06 -13.31
C PHE A 42 10.78 -20.56 -13.18
N ASP A 43 10.33 -21.26 -14.23
CA ASP A 43 10.10 -22.71 -14.21
C ASP A 43 11.41 -23.49 -14.41
N PRO A 44 11.97 -24.14 -13.37
CA PRO A 44 13.21 -24.89 -13.47
C PRO A 44 13.09 -26.17 -14.32
N ASN A 45 11.87 -26.62 -14.62
CA ASN A 45 11.61 -27.82 -15.40
C ASN A 45 11.23 -27.53 -16.86
N SER A 46 11.36 -26.28 -17.31
CA SER A 46 11.10 -25.89 -18.70
C SER A 46 12.12 -26.56 -19.64
N THR A 47 11.78 -27.77 -20.10
CA THR A 47 12.58 -28.60 -21.01
C THR A 47 12.33 -28.24 -22.48
N GLY A 48 11.91 -26.99 -22.76
CA GLY A 48 11.67 -26.49 -24.11
C GLY A 48 10.24 -26.68 -24.62
N THR A 49 9.34 -27.28 -23.83
CA THR A 49 7.90 -27.29 -24.11
C THR A 49 7.19 -26.24 -23.24
N PRO A 50 6.36 -25.35 -23.82
CA PRO A 50 5.64 -24.37 -23.03
C PRO A 50 4.64 -25.11 -22.13
N THR A 51 4.84 -25.00 -20.82
CA THR A 51 3.89 -25.48 -19.81
C THR A 51 2.54 -24.82 -20.11
N PRO A 52 1.44 -25.57 -20.29
CA PRO A 52 0.12 -24.99 -20.50
C PRO A 52 -0.29 -24.30 -19.20
N GLN A 53 0.05 -23.03 -19.07
CA GLN A 53 -0.39 -22.21 -17.95
C GLN A 53 -1.89 -22.00 -18.14
N THR A 54 -2.69 -22.86 -17.51
CA THR A 54 -4.06 -22.53 -17.17
C THR A 54 -3.99 -21.21 -16.42
N GLY A 55 -4.36 -20.12 -17.09
CA GLY A 55 -4.26 -18.78 -16.53
C GLY A 55 -4.91 -18.79 -15.15
N ASN A 56 -4.13 -18.50 -14.12
CA ASN A 56 -4.67 -18.26 -12.78
C ASN A 56 -5.41 -16.92 -12.85
N HIS A 57 -6.60 -16.93 -13.45
CA HIS A 57 -7.58 -15.84 -13.37
C HIS A 57 -8.25 -15.81 -11.99
N HIS A 58 -7.54 -16.26 -10.95
CA HIS A 58 -8.01 -16.18 -9.60
C HIS A 58 -7.74 -14.77 -9.12
N VAL A 59 -8.73 -13.89 -9.29
CA VAL A 59 -8.73 -12.57 -8.67
C VAL A 59 -8.96 -12.80 -7.18
N ASP A 60 -8.01 -12.39 -6.34
CA ASP A 60 -8.16 -12.45 -4.90
C ASP A 60 -9.38 -11.60 -4.50
N PRO A 61 -10.46 -12.21 -3.95
CA PRO A 61 -11.65 -11.47 -3.55
C PRO A 61 -11.36 -10.44 -2.44
N CYS A 62 -10.28 -10.60 -1.67
CA CYS A 62 -9.90 -9.68 -0.61
C CYS A 62 -9.16 -8.43 -1.12
N HIS A 63 -8.63 -8.42 -2.34
CA HIS A 63 -7.81 -7.32 -2.86
C HIS A 63 -8.51 -5.95 -2.79
N SER A 64 -9.81 -5.93 -3.08
CA SER A 64 -10.61 -4.70 -3.01
C SER A 64 -10.83 -4.22 -1.58
N ILE A 65 -10.96 -5.15 -0.63
CA ILE A 65 -11.12 -4.84 0.80
C ILE A 65 -9.82 -4.26 1.35
N ASP A 66 -8.69 -4.87 1.02
CA ASP A 66 -7.37 -4.41 1.48
C ASP A 66 -7.06 -3.01 0.93
N THR A 67 -7.32 -2.78 -0.36
CA THR A 67 -7.16 -1.46 -0.99
C THR A 67 -8.05 -0.42 -0.32
N TYR A 68 -9.28 -0.80 0.03
CA TYR A 68 -10.19 0.08 0.74
C TYR A 68 -9.71 0.42 2.16
N GLN A 69 -9.14 -0.55 2.87
CA GLN A 69 -8.53 -0.31 4.18
C GLN A 69 -7.34 0.66 4.06
N GLN A 70 -6.49 0.52 3.05
CA GLN A 70 -5.39 1.46 2.80
C GLN A 70 -5.90 2.89 2.55
N PHE A 71 -7.01 3.04 1.81
CA PHE A 71 -7.66 4.34 1.63
C PHE A 71 -8.10 4.96 2.96
N LEU A 72 -8.74 4.18 3.84
CA LEU A 72 -9.16 4.68 5.15
C LEU A 72 -7.98 5.10 6.04
N LEU A 73 -6.88 4.34 6.00
CA LEU A 73 -5.65 4.69 6.74
C LEU A 73 -5.03 5.98 6.20
N ALA A 74 -4.98 6.16 4.88
CA ALA A 74 -4.50 7.38 4.25
C ALA A 74 -5.39 8.59 4.59
N ALA A 75 -6.72 8.41 4.57
CA ALA A 75 -7.65 9.47 4.97
C ALA A 75 -7.49 9.85 6.45
N LEU A 76 -7.28 8.85 7.33
CA LEU A 76 -7.02 9.09 8.75
C LEU A 76 -5.73 9.89 8.95
N ASP A 77 -4.65 9.51 8.26
CA ASP A 77 -3.38 10.21 8.27
C ASP A 77 -3.54 11.69 7.86
N GLN A 78 -4.26 11.95 6.76
CA GLN A 78 -4.53 13.32 6.32
C GLN A 78 -5.34 14.12 7.34
N LEU A 79 -6.34 13.52 8.00
CA LEU A 79 -7.12 14.19 9.05
C LEU A 79 -6.25 14.55 10.25
N TYR A 80 -5.35 13.67 10.66
CA TYR A 80 -4.45 13.90 11.80
C TYR A 80 -3.32 14.87 11.50
N HIS A 81 -2.96 15.08 10.23
CA HIS A 81 -1.99 16.08 9.82
C HIS A 81 -2.63 17.36 9.26
N SER A 82 -3.94 17.53 9.44
CA SER A 82 -4.69 18.75 9.10
C SER A 82 -4.64 19.79 10.24
N SER A 83 -5.51 20.80 10.18
CA SER A 83 -5.70 21.76 11.28
C SER A 83 -6.52 21.21 12.46
N LEU A 84 -7.14 20.03 12.34
CA LEU A 84 -7.97 19.45 13.40
C LEU A 84 -7.26 19.28 14.75
N PRO A 85 -6.00 18.79 14.82
CA PRO A 85 -5.27 18.65 16.08
C PRO A 85 -4.95 19.97 16.79
N LEU A 86 -5.11 21.11 16.12
CA LEU A 86 -4.90 22.43 16.73
C LEU A 86 -6.06 22.87 17.63
N SER A 87 -7.22 22.20 17.54
CA SER A 87 -8.38 22.46 18.38
C SER A 87 -8.18 21.95 19.82
N SER A 88 -8.66 22.70 20.82
CA SER A 88 -8.65 22.27 22.22
C SER A 88 -9.46 21.00 22.47
N ASP A 89 -10.47 20.75 21.63
CA ASP A 89 -11.41 19.64 21.78
C ASP A 89 -11.00 18.44 20.90
N PHE A 90 -9.77 18.43 20.39
CA PHE A 90 -9.28 17.35 19.55
C PHE A 90 -9.27 16.00 20.28
N CYS A 91 -9.93 15.02 19.68
CA CYS A 91 -9.92 13.65 20.16
C CYS A 91 -9.67 12.70 18.97
N SER A 92 -8.47 12.13 18.91
CA SER A 92 -8.07 11.20 17.85
C SER A 92 -9.04 10.02 17.73
N THR A 93 -9.39 9.38 18.85
CA THR A 93 -10.35 8.26 18.87
C THR A 93 -11.71 8.65 18.29
N ALA A 94 -12.20 9.86 18.57
CA ALA A 94 -13.50 10.32 18.06
C ALA A 94 -13.46 10.54 16.55
N ILE A 95 -12.38 11.13 16.03
CA ILE A 95 -12.18 11.33 14.59
C ILE A 95 -12.05 9.99 13.86
N HIS A 96 -11.22 9.07 14.38
CA HIS A 96 -11.11 7.72 13.84
C HIS A 96 -12.45 6.98 13.84
N ALA A 97 -13.18 7.00 14.95
CA ALA A 97 -14.51 6.40 15.02
C ALA A 97 -15.50 7.04 14.03
N GLY A 98 -15.44 8.36 13.84
CA GLY A 98 -16.25 9.08 12.87
C GLY A 98 -15.96 8.66 11.43
N LEU A 99 -14.67 8.54 11.06
CA LEU A 99 -14.25 8.07 9.74
C LEU A 99 -14.72 6.63 9.47
N ILE A 100 -14.49 5.72 10.41
CA ILE A 100 -14.91 4.32 10.27
C ILE A 100 -16.44 4.18 10.21
N ASN A 101 -17.19 4.97 10.97
CA ASN A 101 -18.66 4.88 10.90
C ASN A 101 -19.26 5.51 9.64
N SER A 102 -18.59 6.49 9.04
CA SER A 102 -19.09 7.19 7.84
C SER A 102 -18.65 6.52 6.54
N SER A 103 -17.45 5.94 6.51
CA SER A 103 -16.86 5.35 5.30
C SER A 103 -16.39 3.91 5.52
N GLY A 104 -16.36 3.36 6.73
CA GLY A 104 -15.96 1.97 6.93
C GLY A 104 -16.99 0.96 6.42
N LEU A 105 -16.53 -0.20 5.95
CA LEU A 105 -17.38 -1.36 5.66
C LEU A 105 -17.90 -2.03 6.94
N ILE A 106 -17.13 -1.92 8.02
CA ILE A 106 -17.43 -2.50 9.34
C ILE A 106 -17.52 -1.35 10.35
N PRO A 107 -18.57 -1.31 11.19
CA PRO A 107 -18.76 -0.23 12.14
C PRO A 107 -17.65 -0.20 13.20
N TYR A 108 -17.42 0.98 13.74
CA TYR A 108 -16.41 1.18 14.78
C TYR A 108 -16.75 0.41 16.06
N VAL A 109 -15.76 -0.31 16.61
CA VAL A 109 -15.91 -1.03 17.88
C VAL A 109 -15.54 -0.10 19.04
N LYS A 110 -16.52 0.20 19.90
CA LYS A 110 -16.33 1.05 21.09
C LYS A 110 -15.28 0.46 22.04
N GLY A 111 -14.52 1.33 22.69
CA GLY A 111 -13.45 0.92 23.62
C GLY A 111 -12.14 0.52 22.95
N THR A 112 -12.07 0.57 21.62
CA THR A 112 -10.81 0.37 20.87
C THR A 112 -10.09 1.70 20.66
N SER A 113 -8.82 1.63 20.28
CA SER A 113 -8.00 2.80 19.91
C SER A 113 -6.94 2.40 18.88
N PHE A 114 -7.36 1.77 17.78
CA PHE A 114 -6.43 1.21 16.78
C PHE A 114 -5.42 2.25 16.26
N GLN A 115 -5.81 3.52 16.16
CA GLN A 115 -4.93 4.58 15.69
C GLN A 115 -3.63 4.71 16.51
N THR A 116 -3.59 4.24 17.76
CA THR A 116 -2.37 4.26 18.58
C THR A 116 -1.36 3.18 18.16
N GLN A 117 -1.80 2.20 17.35
CA GLN A 117 -0.95 1.15 16.78
C GLN A 117 -0.52 1.50 15.35
N PHE A 118 -1.03 2.59 14.77
CA PHE A 118 -0.69 3.01 13.43
C PHE A 118 0.66 3.75 13.43
N GLY A 119 1.74 2.98 13.33
CA GLY A 119 3.10 3.49 13.45
C GLY A 119 3.52 4.51 12.39
N HIS A 120 2.80 4.60 11.26
CA HIS A 120 3.12 5.56 10.18
C HIS A 120 2.75 7.01 10.52
N LEU A 121 2.05 7.24 11.64
CA LEU A 121 1.72 8.57 12.12
C LEU A 121 2.92 9.33 12.73
N PHE A 122 4.06 8.67 12.96
CA PHE A 122 5.22 9.23 13.68
C PHE A 122 6.56 8.89 13.01
#